data_AF-A0A7G2IHA2-F1
#
_entry.id   AF-A0A7G2IHA2-F1
#
_cell.length_a   1.000
_cell.length_b   1.000
_cell.length_c   1.000
_cell.angle_alpha   90.00
_cell.angle_beta   90.00
_cell.angle_gamma   90.00
#
_symmetry.space_group_name_H-M   'P 1'
#
loop_
_entity.id
_entity.type
_entity.pdbx_description
1 polymer ?
#
loop_
_entity_poly.entity_id
_entity_poly.type
_entity_poly.pdbx_seq_one_letter_code
_entity_poly.pdbx_strand_id
1 'polypeptide(L)'
;MSLKIQDDYLQCFFSIAKVFSSATGLATVVVDVTGKILSDCHNFNSFCTLMRADERYCVSCQKCDKYCAFEGLKHLKPRMLSCHAGLSLFSMPLIREGHLYGFMLCGQVRAKYQEYKTIIIDNEYSWMDEPKIKTEWSKVAVVDNNTLVASANLLNFIIDNFETEQQSDEIVIPATSYMRHYFTEPSRHEKKLLAALRYIDENLYGELSLESVAAHVCLSANYFQPFF
;
A
#
# COMPACT_ATOMS: atom_id res chain seq x y z
N MET A 1 -35.53 -18.98 4.66
CA MET A 1 -35.98 -18.50 3.34
C MET A 1 -34.89 -17.58 2.81
N SER A 2 -34.38 -17.87 1.61
CA SER A 2 -33.06 -17.52 1.07
C SER A 2 -32.73 -16.00 1.08
N LEU A 3 -31.69 -15.63 1.83
CA LEU A 3 -31.00 -14.34 1.77
C LEU A 3 -30.29 -14.21 0.41
N LYS A 4 -30.96 -13.57 -0.55
CA LYS A 4 -30.49 -13.41 -1.93
C LYS A 4 -30.16 -11.95 -2.28
N ILE A 5 -29.70 -11.18 -1.29
CA ILE A 5 -29.38 -9.73 -1.41
C ILE A 5 -27.98 -9.46 -0.84
N GLN A 6 -27.01 -10.37 -1.00
CA GLN A 6 -25.68 -10.24 -0.39
C GLN A 6 -24.50 -10.11 -1.36
N ASP A 7 -24.71 -9.94 -2.68
CA ASP A 7 -23.58 -10.00 -3.64
C ASP A 7 -23.23 -8.67 -4.34
N ASP A 8 -24.18 -7.78 -4.64
CA ASP A 8 -23.89 -6.65 -5.56
C ASP A 8 -22.80 -5.67 -5.08
N TYR A 9 -22.71 -5.44 -3.77
CA TYR A 9 -21.73 -4.50 -3.21
C TYR A 9 -20.27 -4.96 -3.43
N LEU A 10 -19.96 -6.22 -3.09
CA LEU A 10 -18.61 -6.75 -3.27
C LEU A 10 -18.25 -6.94 -4.74
N GLN A 11 -19.22 -7.29 -5.60
CA GLN A 11 -19.01 -7.44 -7.04
C GLN A 11 -18.54 -6.13 -7.70
N CYS A 12 -19.03 -4.97 -7.25
CA CYS A 12 -18.50 -3.68 -7.70
C CYS A 12 -17.00 -3.55 -7.38
N PHE A 13 -16.58 -3.92 -6.18
CA PHE A 13 -15.17 -3.87 -5.78
C PHE A 13 -14.29 -4.88 -6.51
N PHE A 14 -14.84 -6.00 -7.00
CA PHE A 14 -14.08 -6.91 -7.87
C PHE A 14 -13.74 -6.23 -9.20
N SER A 15 -14.67 -5.47 -9.76
CA SER A 15 -14.41 -4.67 -10.98
C SER A 15 -13.43 -3.52 -10.72
N ILE A 16 -13.59 -2.82 -9.59
CA ILE A 16 -12.66 -1.75 -9.17
C ILE A 16 -11.26 -2.31 -8.96
N ALA A 17 -11.11 -3.49 -8.34
CA ALA A 17 -9.82 -4.15 -8.15
C ALA A 17 -9.08 -4.37 -9.48
N LYS A 18 -9.79 -4.85 -10.50
CA LYS A 18 -9.22 -5.03 -11.85
C LYS A 18 -8.78 -3.71 -12.49
N VAL A 19 -9.63 -2.67 -12.43
CA VAL A 19 -9.34 -1.35 -13.01
C VAL A 19 -8.18 -0.69 -12.29
N PHE A 20 -8.19 -0.70 -10.95
CA PHE A 20 -7.13 -0.15 -10.12
C PHE A 20 -5.79 -0.83 -10.40
N SER A 21 -5.76 -2.17 -10.45
CA SER A 21 -4.56 -2.94 -10.79
C SER A 21 -4.03 -2.57 -12.17
N SER A 22 -4.92 -2.44 -13.17
CA SER A 22 -4.55 -2.08 -14.54
C SER A 22 -4.00 -0.65 -14.65
N ALA A 23 -4.56 0.29 -13.88
CA ALA A 23 -4.15 1.70 -13.89
C ALA A 23 -2.84 1.95 -13.14
N THR A 24 -2.60 1.23 -12.05
CA THR A 24 -1.44 1.45 -11.16
C THR A 24 -0.29 0.48 -11.43
N GLY A 25 -0.55 -0.64 -12.11
CA GLY A 25 0.42 -1.72 -12.25
C GLY A 25 0.72 -2.44 -10.93
N LEU A 26 -0.11 -2.28 -9.89
CA LEU A 26 0.04 -2.97 -8.61
C LEU A 26 -0.78 -4.25 -8.59
N ALA A 27 -0.32 -5.26 -7.84
CA ALA A 27 -1.16 -6.41 -7.56
C ALA A 27 -2.38 -5.96 -6.75
N THR A 28 -3.55 -6.52 -7.01
CA THR A 28 -4.79 -6.15 -6.30
C THR A 28 -5.71 -7.34 -6.14
N VAL A 29 -6.30 -7.48 -4.95
CA VAL A 29 -7.25 -8.54 -4.61
C VAL A 29 -8.23 -8.07 -3.53
N VAL A 30 -9.47 -8.55 -3.60
CA VAL A 30 -10.46 -8.39 -2.55
C VAL A 30 -10.47 -9.63 -1.67
N VAL A 31 -10.43 -9.42 -0.35
CA VAL A 31 -10.49 -10.49 0.67
C VAL A 31 -11.61 -10.23 1.67
N ASP A 32 -12.12 -11.28 2.30
CA ASP A 32 -13.09 -11.15 3.39
C ASP A 32 -12.43 -10.75 4.71
N VAL A 33 -13.23 -10.63 5.76
CA VAL A 33 -12.78 -10.28 7.12
C VAL A 33 -11.84 -11.29 7.76
N THR A 34 -11.78 -12.51 7.23
CA THR A 34 -10.88 -13.58 7.68
C THR A 34 -9.56 -13.62 6.91
N GLY A 35 -9.49 -12.90 5.78
CA GLY A 35 -8.35 -12.89 4.86
C GLY A 35 -8.49 -13.88 3.70
N LYS A 36 -9.65 -14.51 3.52
CA LYS A 36 -9.92 -15.40 2.38
C LYS A 36 -10.13 -14.55 1.13
N ILE A 37 -9.50 -14.96 0.02
CA ILE A 37 -9.64 -14.32 -1.28
C ILE A 37 -11.08 -14.46 -1.80
N LEU A 38 -11.66 -13.34 -2.21
CA LEU A 38 -13.02 -13.22 -2.75
C LEU A 38 -13.03 -12.91 -4.26
N SER A 39 -12.06 -12.11 -4.74
CA SER A 39 -11.93 -11.76 -6.17
C SER A 39 -10.80 -12.53 -6.86
N ASP A 40 -10.72 -12.39 -8.18
CA ASP A 40 -9.49 -12.74 -8.91
C ASP A 40 -8.28 -11.95 -8.37
N CYS A 41 -7.12 -12.58 -8.46
CA CYS A 41 -5.82 -11.99 -8.11
C CYS A 41 -5.27 -11.22 -9.33
N HIS A 42 -5.46 -9.91 -9.38
CA HIS A 42 -5.01 -9.09 -10.50
C HIS A 42 -3.53 -8.71 -10.35
N ASN A 43 -2.77 -8.86 -11.44
CA ASN A 43 -1.35 -8.50 -11.54
C ASN A 43 -0.43 -9.06 -10.43
N PHE A 44 -0.75 -10.25 -9.92
CA PHE A 44 0.13 -10.95 -8.99
C PHE A 44 1.43 -11.37 -9.67
N ASN A 45 2.56 -11.03 -9.06
CA ASN A 45 3.87 -11.47 -9.53
C ASN A 45 4.10 -12.96 -9.25
N SER A 46 4.99 -13.58 -10.02
CA SER A 46 5.32 -15.01 -9.92
C SER A 46 5.84 -15.42 -8.55
N PHE A 47 6.62 -14.57 -7.88
CA PHE A 47 7.11 -14.82 -6.53
C PHE A 47 5.97 -14.99 -5.53
N CYS A 48 5.03 -14.05 -5.49
CA CYS A 48 3.86 -14.13 -4.60
C CYS A 48 3.00 -15.34 -4.92
N THR A 49 2.82 -15.70 -6.19
CA THR A 49 2.09 -16.90 -6.59
C THR A 49 2.77 -18.17 -6.06
N LEU A 50 4.09 -18.30 -6.20
CA LEU A 50 4.84 -19.44 -5.66
C LEU A 50 4.77 -19.51 -4.13
N MET A 51 5.00 -18.39 -3.45
CA MET A 51 4.95 -18.32 -1.98
C MET A 51 3.57 -18.70 -1.43
N ARG A 52 2.49 -18.34 -2.12
CA ARG A 52 1.12 -18.67 -1.69
C ARG A 52 0.70 -20.10 -2.02
N ALA A 53 1.34 -20.72 -3.02
CA ALA A 53 1.12 -22.12 -3.37
C ALA A 53 1.92 -23.10 -2.50
N ASP A 54 3.00 -22.64 -1.87
CA ASP A 54 3.85 -23.44 -1.00
C ASP A 54 3.32 -23.45 0.45
N GLU A 55 3.05 -24.65 0.98
CA GLU A 55 2.49 -24.85 2.33
C GLU A 55 3.36 -24.25 3.45
N ARG A 56 4.67 -24.10 3.23
CA ARG A 56 5.61 -23.53 4.20
C ARG A 56 5.44 -22.02 4.36
N TYR A 57 4.99 -21.33 3.31
CA TYR A 57 4.96 -19.86 3.27
C TYR A 57 3.55 -19.27 3.15
N CYS A 58 2.57 -20.05 2.69
CA CYS A 58 1.22 -19.56 2.42
C CYS A 58 0.55 -18.98 3.68
N VAL A 59 0.74 -19.63 4.83
CA VAL A 59 0.21 -19.19 6.12
C VAL A 59 0.81 -17.84 6.54
N SER A 60 2.11 -17.65 6.31
CA SER A 60 2.79 -16.38 6.60
C SER A 60 2.34 -15.26 5.66
N CYS A 61 2.11 -15.56 4.38
CA CYS A 61 1.52 -14.60 3.44
C CYS A 61 0.12 -14.15 3.91
N GLN A 62 -0.74 -15.08 4.29
CA GLN A 62 -2.10 -14.77 4.79
C GLN A 62 -2.07 -13.97 6.10
N LYS A 63 -1.13 -14.28 7.01
CA LYS A 63 -0.91 -13.48 8.23
C LYS A 63 -0.50 -12.04 7.90
N CYS A 64 0.36 -11.83 6.89
CA CYS A 64 0.71 -10.48 6.41
C CYS A 64 -0.50 -9.73 5.84
N ASP A 65 -1.30 -10.38 5.00
CA ASP A 65 -2.52 -9.80 4.44
C ASP A 65 -3.47 -9.35 5.55
N LYS A 66 -3.72 -10.23 6.52
CA LYS A 66 -4.58 -9.96 7.67
C LYS A 66 -4.07 -8.80 8.52
N TYR A 67 -2.76 -8.77 8.82
CA TYR A 67 -2.17 -7.67 9.58
C TYR A 67 -2.31 -6.34 8.82
N CYS A 68 -2.01 -6.33 7.52
CA CYS A 68 -2.16 -5.16 6.68
C CYS A 68 -3.60 -4.64 6.67
N ALA A 69 -4.57 -5.54 6.43
CA ALA A 69 -6.00 -5.25 6.47
C ALA A 69 -6.43 -4.57 7.78
N PHE A 70 -6.01 -5.11 8.92
CA PHE A 70 -6.32 -4.51 10.23
C PHE A 70 -5.66 -3.14 10.44
N GLU A 71 -4.45 -2.93 9.95
CA GLU A 71 -3.81 -1.62 10.02
C GLU A 71 -4.55 -0.57 9.18
N GLY A 72 -5.08 -0.95 8.01
CA GLY A 72 -5.98 -0.10 7.23
C GLY A 72 -7.29 0.20 7.96
N LEU A 73 -7.88 -0.80 8.62
CA LEU A 73 -9.12 -0.64 9.39
C LEU A 73 -8.98 0.33 10.56
N LYS A 74 -7.90 0.23 11.35
CA LYS A 74 -7.68 1.05 12.54
C LYS A 74 -7.70 2.55 12.26
N HIS A 75 -7.22 2.93 11.08
CA HIS A 75 -7.06 4.33 10.70
C HIS A 75 -8.06 4.81 9.64
N LEU A 76 -8.86 3.89 9.07
CA LEU A 76 -9.72 4.12 7.91
C LEU A 76 -8.99 4.85 6.79
N LYS A 77 -7.71 4.50 6.61
CA LYS A 77 -6.77 5.10 5.66
C LYS A 77 -5.73 4.06 5.27
N PRO A 78 -5.17 4.12 4.06
CA PRO A 78 -4.18 3.14 3.62
C PRO A 78 -2.88 3.37 4.39
N ARG A 79 -2.32 2.29 4.91
CA ARG A 79 -1.01 2.28 5.57
C ARG A 79 -0.07 1.39 4.79
N MET A 80 1.00 1.98 4.26
CA MET A 80 2.09 1.23 3.63
C MET A 80 2.84 0.39 4.67
N LEU A 81 2.97 -0.90 4.40
CA LEU A 81 3.72 -1.87 5.18
C LEU A 81 4.59 -2.70 4.23
N SER A 82 5.52 -3.46 4.79
CA SER A 82 6.25 -4.49 4.06
C SER A 82 5.87 -5.86 4.60
N CYS A 83 5.58 -6.82 3.72
CA CYS A 83 5.32 -8.20 4.13
C CYS A 83 6.60 -8.87 4.65
N HIS A 84 6.47 -10.10 5.16
CA HIS A 84 7.59 -10.87 5.70
C HIS A 84 8.69 -11.20 4.66
N ALA A 85 8.41 -11.04 3.36
CA ALA A 85 9.39 -11.16 2.28
C ALA A 85 9.92 -9.80 1.77
N GLY A 86 9.60 -8.71 2.48
CA GLY A 86 10.07 -7.37 2.17
C GLY A 86 9.29 -6.64 1.07
N LEU A 87 8.24 -7.23 0.50
CA LEU A 87 7.41 -6.57 -0.52
C LEU A 87 6.42 -5.60 0.12
N SER A 88 6.33 -4.40 -0.43
CA SER A 88 5.45 -3.33 0.04
C SER A 88 4.00 -3.57 -0.38
N LEU A 89 3.09 -3.39 0.55
CA LEU A 89 1.64 -3.54 0.36
C LEU A 89 0.88 -2.58 1.26
N PHE A 90 -0.38 -2.34 0.92
CA PHE A 90 -1.33 -1.56 1.70
C PHE A 90 -2.74 -2.11 1.48
N SER A 91 -3.69 -1.63 2.28
CA SER A 91 -5.08 -2.06 2.19
C SER A 91 -6.04 -0.96 2.56
N MET A 92 -7.28 -1.12 2.10
CA MET A 92 -8.42 -0.33 2.54
C MET A 92 -9.58 -1.24 2.95
N PRO A 93 -10.29 -0.92 4.05
CA PRO A 93 -11.50 -1.64 4.43
C PRO A 93 -12.65 -1.29 3.49
N LEU A 94 -13.55 -2.25 3.28
CA LEU A 94 -14.80 -2.07 2.54
C LEU A 94 -15.95 -2.07 3.54
N ILE A 95 -16.49 -0.89 3.84
CA ILE A 95 -17.49 -0.69 4.90
C ILE A 95 -18.76 -0.12 4.27
N ARG A 96 -19.92 -0.70 4.60
CA ARG A 96 -21.21 -0.13 4.19
C ARG A 96 -22.15 -0.18 5.38
N GLU A 97 -22.80 0.95 5.67
CA GLU A 97 -23.78 1.08 6.76
C GLU A 97 -23.23 0.54 8.11
N GLY A 98 -21.96 0.83 8.40
CA GLY A 98 -21.28 0.39 9.62
C GLY A 98 -20.85 -1.08 9.64
N HIS A 99 -21.13 -1.85 8.59
CA HIS A 99 -20.74 -3.26 8.48
C HIS A 99 -19.47 -3.40 7.63
N LEU A 100 -18.49 -4.16 8.13
CA LEU A 100 -17.26 -4.49 7.42
C LEU A 100 -17.48 -5.73 6.55
N TYR A 101 -17.37 -5.57 5.23
CA TYR A 101 -17.55 -6.67 4.27
C TYR A 101 -16.23 -7.35 3.89
N GLY A 102 -15.12 -6.63 4.00
CA GLY A 102 -13.81 -7.15 3.61
C GLY A 102 -12.80 -6.04 3.40
N PHE A 103 -11.80 -6.34 2.58
CA PHE A 103 -10.67 -5.44 2.33
C PHE A 103 -10.22 -5.54 0.88
N MET A 104 -9.80 -4.41 0.32
CA MET A 104 -8.96 -4.38 -0.87
C MET A 104 -7.49 -4.36 -0.44
N LEU A 105 -6.73 -5.37 -0.85
CA LEU A 105 -5.28 -5.45 -0.66
C LEU A 105 -4.59 -5.09 -1.97
N CYS A 106 -3.60 -4.21 -1.90
CA CYS A 106 -2.87 -3.71 -3.06
C CYS A 106 -1.36 -3.68 -2.83
N GLY A 107 -0.60 -3.71 -3.93
CA GLY A 107 0.86 -3.55 -3.93
C GLY A 107 1.57 -4.84 -4.29
N GLN A 108 2.21 -5.48 -3.29
CA GLN A 108 3.08 -6.65 -3.43
C GLN A 108 4.22 -6.41 -4.44
N VAL A 109 4.91 -5.29 -4.28
CA VAL A 109 6.05 -4.87 -5.11
C VAL A 109 7.23 -4.47 -4.24
N ARG A 110 8.41 -4.26 -4.82
CA ARG A 110 9.57 -3.74 -4.09
C ARG A 110 9.52 -2.22 -4.11
N ALA A 111 9.54 -1.57 -2.95
CA ALA A 111 9.74 -0.13 -2.92
C ALA A 111 11.18 0.22 -3.32
N LYS A 112 11.37 1.31 -4.06
CA LYS A 112 12.70 1.84 -4.40
C LYS A 112 13.51 2.16 -3.14
N TYR A 113 12.86 2.76 -2.15
CA TYR A 113 13.42 2.99 -0.81
C TYR A 113 12.65 2.17 0.21
N GLN A 114 13.32 1.18 0.81
CA GLN A 114 12.70 0.30 1.80
C GLN A 114 12.57 0.99 3.17
N GLU A 115 11.53 1.82 3.31
CA GLU A 115 11.29 2.63 4.51
C GLU A 115 10.05 2.21 5.32
N TYR A 116 9.24 1.31 4.78
CA TYR A 116 7.99 0.86 5.41
C TYR A 116 8.27 -0.21 6.46
N LYS A 117 7.45 -0.20 7.52
CA LYS A 117 7.57 -1.17 8.62
C LYS A 117 7.30 -2.58 8.10
N THR A 118 8.26 -3.48 8.30
CA THR A 118 8.11 -4.91 8.00
C THR A 118 7.20 -5.57 9.03
N ILE A 119 6.23 -6.33 8.53
CA ILE A 119 5.39 -7.22 9.33
C ILE A 119 6.26 -8.41 9.74
N ILE A 120 6.47 -8.56 11.03
CA ILE A 120 7.26 -9.65 11.61
C ILE A 120 6.34 -10.85 11.78
N ILE A 121 6.75 -11.97 11.20
CA ILE A 121 6.09 -13.26 11.36
C ILE A 121 7.17 -14.27 11.72
N ASP A 122 6.89 -15.08 12.73
CA ASP A 122 7.72 -16.23 13.08
C ASP A 122 7.61 -17.26 11.95
N ASN A 123 8.65 -17.29 11.12
CA ASN A 123 8.77 -18.24 10.02
C ASN A 123 9.72 -19.35 10.44
N GLU A 124 9.26 -20.60 10.36
CA GLU A 124 10.11 -21.77 10.57
C GLU A 124 11.11 -21.96 9.41
N TYR A 125 10.72 -21.55 8.20
CA TYR A 125 11.51 -21.68 6.98
C TYR A 125 11.82 -20.32 6.37
N SER A 126 13.05 -20.13 5.89
CA SER A 126 13.43 -18.95 5.11
C SER A 126 13.20 -19.20 3.62
N TRP A 127 12.42 -18.35 2.97
CA TRP A 127 12.21 -18.42 1.51
C TRP A 127 13.49 -18.11 0.72
N MET A 128 14.48 -17.47 1.35
CA MET A 128 15.77 -17.16 0.73
C MET A 128 16.64 -18.39 0.48
N ASP A 129 16.34 -19.51 1.14
CA ASP A 129 17.07 -20.77 0.99
C ASP A 129 16.57 -21.57 -0.23
N GLU A 130 15.43 -21.19 -0.80
CA GLU A 130 14.81 -21.83 -1.96
C GLU A 130 15.24 -21.15 -3.27
N PRO A 131 16.11 -21.76 -4.09
CA PRO A 131 16.70 -21.07 -5.25
C PRO A 131 15.67 -20.61 -6.29
N LYS A 132 14.62 -21.41 -6.50
CA LYS A 132 13.53 -21.08 -7.43
C LYS A 132 12.75 -19.86 -6.96
N ILE A 133 12.36 -19.84 -5.68
CA ILE A 133 11.61 -18.74 -5.08
C ILE A 133 12.45 -17.47 -5.05
N LYS A 134 13.72 -17.56 -4.64
CA LYS A 134 14.66 -16.45 -4.64
C LYS A 134 14.84 -15.84 -6.03
N THR A 135 14.88 -16.68 -7.07
CA THR A 135 14.98 -16.23 -8.47
C THR A 135 13.74 -15.47 -8.92
N GLU A 136 12.54 -15.87 -8.49
CA GLU A 136 11.33 -15.11 -8.81
C GLU A 136 11.26 -13.79 -8.03
N TRP A 137 11.75 -13.76 -6.78
CA TRP A 137 11.79 -12.53 -5.98
C TRP A 137 12.60 -11.42 -6.66
N SER A 138 13.74 -11.77 -7.27
CA SER A 138 14.60 -10.77 -7.93
C SER A 138 13.95 -10.11 -9.15
N LYS A 139 12.96 -10.77 -9.76
CA LYS A 139 12.16 -10.27 -10.89
C LYS A 139 11.01 -9.36 -10.47
N VAL A 140 10.67 -9.30 -9.18
CA VAL A 140 9.58 -8.45 -8.69
C VAL A 140 9.91 -6.99 -9.01
N ALA A 141 8.94 -6.29 -9.60
CA ALA A 141 9.09 -4.90 -10.02
C ALA A 141 9.47 -3.99 -8.83
N VAL A 142 10.36 -3.04 -9.11
CA VAL A 142 10.71 -1.96 -8.19
C VAL A 142 9.88 -0.74 -8.55
N VAL A 143 9.11 -0.22 -7.59
CA VAL A 143 8.21 0.92 -7.77
C VAL A 143 8.68 2.08 -6.91
N ASP A 144 8.62 3.28 -7.46
CA ASP A 144 8.97 4.50 -6.73
C ASP A 144 8.00 4.74 -5.56
N ASN A 145 8.52 5.18 -4.41
CA ASN A 145 7.75 5.37 -3.20
C ASN A 145 6.61 6.39 -3.39
N ASN A 146 6.79 7.41 -4.22
CA ASN A 146 5.73 8.39 -4.49
C ASN A 146 4.61 7.78 -5.32
N THR A 147 4.92 6.91 -6.27
CA THR A 147 3.91 6.15 -7.02
C THR A 147 3.11 5.25 -6.09
N LEU A 148 3.75 4.60 -5.11
CA LEU A 148 3.04 3.79 -4.11
C LEU A 148 2.10 4.62 -3.25
N VAL A 149 2.57 5.78 -2.76
CA VAL A 149 1.74 6.68 -1.94
C VAL A 149 0.60 7.28 -2.75
N ALA A 150 0.84 7.69 -3.99
CA ALA A 150 -0.20 8.17 -4.91
C ALA A 150 -1.26 7.09 -5.17
N SER A 151 -0.83 5.84 -5.39
CA SER A 151 -1.75 4.70 -5.60
C SER A 151 -2.58 4.42 -4.35
N ALA A 152 -1.98 4.49 -3.16
CA ALA A 152 -2.69 4.35 -1.90
C ALA A 152 -3.74 5.45 -1.71
N ASN A 153 -3.37 6.71 -1.96
CA ASN A 153 -4.29 7.85 -1.88
C ASN A 153 -5.42 7.75 -2.90
N LEU A 154 -5.12 7.26 -4.12
CA LEU A 154 -6.14 7.00 -5.14
C LEU A 154 -7.12 5.90 -4.71
N LEU A 155 -6.63 4.80 -4.12
CA LEU A 155 -7.51 3.75 -3.59
C LEU A 155 -8.42 4.30 -2.49
N ASN A 156 -7.86 5.10 -1.58
CA ASN A 156 -8.64 5.75 -0.52
C ASN A 156 -9.71 6.67 -1.10
N PHE A 157 -9.35 7.49 -2.10
CA PHE A 157 -10.29 8.36 -2.80
C PHE A 157 -11.43 7.56 -3.44
N ILE A 158 -11.11 6.48 -4.14
CA ILE A 158 -12.13 5.63 -4.81
C ILE A 158 -13.10 5.07 -3.76
N ILE A 159 -12.60 4.52 -2.66
CA ILE A 159 -13.45 3.88 -1.64
C ILE A 159 -14.30 4.94 -0.91
N ASP A 160 -13.71 6.05 -0.47
CA ASP A 160 -14.43 7.13 0.22
C ASP A 160 -15.60 7.69 -0.62
N ASN A 161 -15.39 7.85 -1.93
CA ASN A 161 -16.39 8.44 -2.82
C ASN A 161 -17.41 7.40 -3.31
N PHE A 162 -17.03 6.13 -3.45
CA PHE A 162 -17.97 5.05 -3.77
C PHE A 162 -18.98 4.84 -2.63
N GLU A 163 -18.56 5.00 -1.37
CA GLU A 163 -19.44 4.90 -0.20
C GLU A 163 -20.44 6.07 -0.10
N THR A 164 -20.11 7.24 -0.66
CA THR A 164 -20.94 8.46 -0.56
C THR A 164 -22.08 8.48 -1.59
N GLU A 165 -21.87 7.97 -2.81
CA GLU A 165 -22.89 8.00 -3.88
C GLU A 165 -24.10 7.08 -3.63
N GLN A 166 -23.98 6.05 -2.77
CA GLN A 166 -25.11 5.15 -2.48
C GLN A 166 -26.06 5.64 -1.38
N GLN A 167 -25.85 6.84 -0.81
CA GLN A 167 -26.72 7.42 0.22
C GLN A 167 -27.59 8.59 -0.26
N SER A 168 -27.43 9.07 -1.50
CA SER A 168 -28.16 10.24 -2.01
C SER A 168 -29.17 9.89 -3.12
N ASP A 169 -30.45 9.78 -2.76
CA ASP A 169 -31.58 9.74 -3.71
C ASP A 169 -32.03 11.14 -4.20
N GLU A 170 -31.32 12.22 -3.87
CA GLU A 170 -31.60 13.55 -4.40
C GLU A 170 -30.34 14.20 -4.97
N ILE A 171 -30.38 14.56 -6.26
CA ILE A 171 -29.36 15.42 -6.90
C ILE A 171 -29.54 16.84 -6.36
N VAL A 172 -28.95 17.10 -5.19
CA VAL A 172 -28.67 18.45 -4.71
C VAL A 172 -27.22 18.74 -5.06
N ILE A 173 -26.97 19.64 -6.02
CA ILE A 173 -25.61 20.12 -6.32
C ILE A 173 -25.22 21.10 -5.19
N PRO A 174 -24.36 20.72 -4.22
CA PRO A 174 -23.97 21.64 -3.16
C PRO A 174 -22.79 22.47 -3.65
N ALA A 175 -22.74 23.73 -3.27
CA ALA A 175 -21.60 24.59 -3.55
C ALA A 175 -20.32 24.02 -2.88
N THR A 176 -19.39 23.54 -3.70
CA THR A 176 -17.95 23.40 -3.40
C THR A 176 -17.60 22.79 -2.03
N SER A 177 -18.07 21.57 -1.73
CA SER A 177 -17.52 20.76 -0.62
C SER A 177 -16.40 19.80 -1.08
N TYR A 178 -16.10 19.75 -2.38
CA TYR A 178 -15.16 18.81 -3.02
C TYR A 178 -13.68 18.97 -2.65
N MET A 179 -13.31 19.90 -1.77
CA MET A 179 -11.92 20.06 -1.33
C MET A 179 -11.68 19.43 0.05
N ARG A 180 -11.92 18.13 0.18
CA ARG A 180 -10.91 17.33 0.91
C ARG A 180 -9.74 17.25 -0.03
N HIS A 181 -8.77 18.14 0.14
CA HIS A 181 -7.56 18.09 -0.67
C HIS A 181 -6.85 16.74 -0.44
N TYR A 182 -7.03 15.80 -1.36
CA TYR A 182 -6.15 14.64 -1.50
C TYR A 182 -4.85 15.13 -2.15
N PHE A 183 -4.15 16.05 -1.50
CA PHE A 183 -2.74 16.28 -1.84
C PHE A 183 -2.05 14.95 -1.57
N THR A 184 -1.36 14.42 -2.58
CA THR A 184 -0.53 13.24 -2.37
C THR A 184 0.51 13.63 -1.34
N GLU A 185 0.37 13.15 -0.10
CA GLU A 185 1.39 13.41 0.90
C GLU A 185 2.71 12.84 0.38
N PRO A 186 3.81 13.62 0.38
CA PRO A 186 5.10 13.12 -0.07
C PRO A 186 5.50 11.90 0.77
N SER A 187 6.21 10.95 0.14
CA SER A 187 6.76 9.79 0.86
C SER A 187 7.64 10.24 2.03
N ARG A 188 7.90 9.35 3.00
CA ARG A 188 8.76 9.71 4.13
C ARG A 188 10.16 10.10 3.63
N HIS A 189 10.63 9.41 2.60
CA HIS A 189 11.84 9.74 1.87
C HIS A 189 11.82 11.16 1.29
N GLU A 190 10.78 11.52 0.54
CA GLU A 190 10.67 12.85 -0.06
C GLU A 190 10.50 13.94 0.99
N LYS A 191 9.76 13.67 2.08
CA LYS A 191 9.68 14.57 3.24
C LYS A 191 11.06 14.86 3.83
N LYS A 192 11.91 13.84 3.96
CA LYS A 192 13.31 14.01 4.40
C LYS A 192 14.14 14.80 3.39
N LEU A 193 13.96 14.56 2.09
CA LEU A 193 14.67 15.32 1.05
C LEU A 193 14.29 16.81 1.09
N LEU A 194 13.00 17.12 1.19
CA LEU A 194 12.52 18.50 1.31
C LEU A 194 13.02 19.17 2.59
N ALA A 195 13.05 18.44 3.72
CA ALA A 195 13.63 18.95 4.95
C ALA A 195 15.14 19.23 4.82
N ALA A 196 15.88 18.37 4.12
CA ALA A 196 17.30 18.57 3.85
C ALA A 196 17.53 19.81 2.99
N LEU A 197 16.75 19.98 1.91
CA LEU A 197 16.83 21.15 1.04
C LEU A 197 16.53 22.44 1.79
N ARG A 198 15.51 22.45 2.66
CA ARG A 198 15.20 23.60 3.54
C ARG A 198 16.34 23.91 4.50
N TYR A 199 16.93 22.90 5.13
CA TYR A 199 18.06 23.08 6.02
C TYR A 199 19.28 23.66 5.29
N ILE A 200 19.55 23.20 4.06
CA ILE A 200 20.60 23.78 3.21
C ILE A 200 20.31 25.25 2.94
N ASP A 201 19.08 25.59 2.50
CA ASP A 201 18.67 26.96 2.18
C ASP A 201 18.81 27.91 3.38
N GLU A 202 18.37 27.46 4.57
CA GLU A 202 18.46 28.22 5.83
C GLU A 202 19.92 28.44 6.31
N ASN A 203 20.87 27.64 5.83
CA ASN A 203 22.28 27.68 6.26
C ASN A 203 23.26 28.04 5.14
N LEU A 204 22.79 28.54 3.99
CA LEU A 204 23.61 28.83 2.79
C LEU A 204 24.85 29.70 3.06
N TYR A 205 24.79 30.60 4.04
CA TYR A 205 25.87 31.53 4.39
C TYR A 205 26.65 31.10 5.65
N GLY A 206 26.38 29.91 6.20
CA GLY A 206 27.06 29.34 7.38
C GLY A 206 27.96 28.16 7.04
N GLU A 207 28.47 27.47 8.06
CA GLU A 207 29.22 26.20 7.87
C GLU A 207 28.25 25.05 7.54
N LEU A 208 28.14 24.72 6.26
CA LEU A 208 27.41 23.56 5.75
C LEU A 208 28.37 22.41 5.47
N SER A 209 28.05 21.22 5.96
CA SER A 209 28.75 19.98 5.62
C SER A 209 27.76 18.88 5.28
N LEU A 210 28.21 17.87 4.54
CA LEU A 210 27.40 16.68 4.22
C LEU A 210 26.90 15.99 5.49
N GLU A 211 27.74 15.96 6.54
CA GLU A 211 27.43 15.36 7.84
C GLU A 211 26.34 16.14 8.57
N SER A 212 26.36 17.48 8.53
CA SER A 212 25.37 18.30 9.24
C SER A 212 23.98 18.16 8.61
N VAL A 213 23.89 18.18 7.27
CA VAL A 213 22.64 17.96 6.53
C VAL A 213 22.12 16.54 6.77
N ALA A 214 23.00 15.54 6.70
CA ALA A 214 22.63 14.15 6.92
C ALA A 214 22.11 13.88 8.34
N ALA A 215 22.77 14.46 9.34
CA ALA A 215 22.32 14.42 10.73
C ALA A 215 20.94 15.05 10.89
N HIS A 216 20.67 16.19 10.23
CA HIS A 216 19.40 16.91 10.33
C HIS A 216 18.18 16.06 9.92
N VAL A 217 18.33 15.19 8.92
CA VAL A 217 17.22 14.36 8.39
C VAL A 217 17.33 12.87 8.69
N CYS A 218 18.27 12.50 9.56
CA CYS A 218 18.57 11.13 9.94
C CYS A 218 18.79 10.22 8.72
N LEU A 219 19.70 10.64 7.82
CA LEU A 219 20.21 9.85 6.68
C LEU A 219 21.74 9.76 6.77
N SER A 220 22.38 8.91 5.96
CA SER A 220 23.85 8.82 5.91
C SER A 220 24.42 9.95 5.05
N ALA A 221 25.61 10.48 5.37
CA ALA A 221 26.28 11.49 4.54
C ALA A 221 26.42 11.08 3.06
N ASN A 222 26.74 9.80 2.80
CA ASN A 222 26.83 9.23 1.44
C ASN A 222 25.54 9.34 0.62
N TYR A 223 24.39 9.53 1.28
CA TYR A 223 23.11 9.74 0.60
C TYR A 223 23.10 11.05 -0.20
N PHE A 224 23.80 12.07 0.29
CA PHE A 224 23.83 13.41 -0.29
C PHE A 224 25.03 13.66 -1.22
N GLN A 225 25.96 12.72 -1.34
CA GLN A 225 27.11 12.83 -2.24
C GLN A 225 26.76 13.21 -3.70
N PRO A 226 25.63 12.80 -4.28
CA PRO A 226 25.26 13.25 -5.63
C PRO A 226 24.84 14.73 -5.74
N PHE A 227 24.58 15.41 -4.61
CA PHE A 227 24.01 16.76 -4.55
C PHE A 227 25.03 17.84 -4.12
N PHE A 228 26.25 17.45 -3.74
CA PHE A 228 27.35 18.31 -3.33
C PHE A 228 28.56 18.07 -4.24
#